data_AF-A0A9Q9Z3P0-F1
#
_entry.id   AF-A0A9Q9Z3P0-F1
#
_cell.length_a   1.000
_cell.length_b   1.000
_cell.length_c   1.000
_cell.angle_alpha   90.00
_cell.angle_beta   90.00
_cell.angle_gamma   90.00
#
_symmetry.space_group_name_H-M   'P 1'
#
loop_
_entity.id
_entity.type
_entity.pdbx_description
1 polymer ?
#
loop_
_entity_poly.entity_id
_entity_poly.type
_entity_poly.pdbx_seq_one_letter_code
_entity_poly.pdbx_strand_id
1 'polypeptide(L)'
;MRGLLFLLNALLLLESTKGLMKYDELNDHDREIVDRAIEQANKDFGKTKHLDFYTIVNRNKDMVNVILRSTSCDSKMPSVHQKECKLQEKPPQVSCIDCQGIMEPCLLLRHMDEIKKRMDECTLTEDNHFTGGGHSRF
;
A
#
# COMPACT_ATOMS: atom_id res chain seq x y z
N MET A 1 -52.07 8.42 -27.47
CA MET A 1 -50.72 7.85 -27.27
C MET A 1 -49.77 8.97 -26.88
N ARG A 2 -49.30 9.00 -25.64
CA ARG A 2 -48.20 9.83 -25.11
C ARG A 2 -47.32 8.82 -24.36
N GLY A 3 -46.26 8.28 -24.97
CA GLY A 3 -44.97 8.96 -25.10
C GLY A 3 -44.23 8.76 -23.76
N LEU A 4 -43.76 7.55 -23.47
CA LEU A 4 -42.40 7.02 -23.73
C LEU A 4 -41.38 7.40 -22.63
N LEU A 5 -41.02 6.38 -21.83
CA LEU A 5 -39.74 6.07 -21.19
C LEU A 5 -39.02 7.12 -20.31
N PHE A 6 -39.00 6.87 -18.99
CA PHE A 6 -37.87 7.22 -18.12
C PHE A 6 -37.24 5.94 -17.57
N LEU A 7 -36.37 5.31 -18.36
CA LEU A 7 -35.39 4.34 -17.89
C LEU A 7 -34.01 5.01 -17.93
N LEU A 8 -33.15 4.62 -16.98
CA LEU A 8 -31.71 4.90 -16.85
C LEU A 8 -31.33 5.98 -15.82
N ASN A 9 -31.42 5.62 -14.54
CA ASN A 9 -30.50 6.10 -13.50
C ASN A 9 -29.58 4.94 -13.08
N ALA A 10 -28.87 4.37 -14.07
CA ALA A 10 -27.82 3.39 -13.81
C ALA A 10 -26.50 3.96 -14.33
N LEU A 11 -25.46 3.82 -13.51
CA LEU A 11 -24.04 4.13 -13.76
C LEU A 11 -23.59 5.60 -13.66
N LEU A 12 -23.59 6.13 -12.43
CA LEU A 12 -22.61 7.16 -12.03
C LEU A 12 -21.83 6.71 -10.78
N LEU A 13 -21.21 5.54 -10.86
CA LEU A 13 -20.15 5.11 -9.91
C LEU A 13 -18.86 4.74 -10.66
N LEU A 14 -18.57 5.42 -11.78
CA LEU A 14 -17.18 5.54 -12.20
C LEU A 14 -16.56 6.64 -11.35
N GLU A 15 -16.26 6.30 -10.09
CA GLU A 15 -15.24 7.01 -9.34
C GLU A 15 -13.98 6.98 -10.21
N SER A 16 -13.54 8.16 -10.64
CA SER A 16 -12.42 8.34 -11.54
C SER A 16 -11.13 7.89 -10.85
N THR A 17 -10.78 6.60 -10.94
CA THR A 17 -9.47 6.05 -10.55
C THR A 17 -8.37 6.44 -11.54
N LYS A 18 -8.53 7.53 -12.30
CA LYS A 18 -7.52 8.02 -13.25
C LYS A 18 -6.26 8.38 -12.47
N GLY A 19 -5.26 7.49 -12.52
CA GLY A 19 -3.95 7.68 -11.91
C GLY A 19 -3.62 6.76 -10.74
N LEU A 20 -4.57 5.94 -10.25
CA LEU A 20 -4.26 4.92 -9.25
C LEU A 20 -3.92 3.60 -9.96
N MET A 21 -2.66 3.17 -9.84
CA MET A 21 -2.18 1.89 -10.35
C MET A 21 -3.02 0.75 -9.76
N LYS A 22 -3.50 -0.16 -10.60
CA LYS A 22 -4.26 -1.33 -10.12
C LYS A 22 -3.33 -2.46 -9.74
N TYR A 23 -3.77 -3.33 -8.83
CA TYR A 23 -3.02 -4.54 -8.45
C TYR A 23 -2.66 -5.40 -9.68
N ASP A 24 -3.62 -5.61 -10.59
CA ASP A 24 -3.42 -6.38 -11.83
C ASP A 24 -2.43 -5.73 -12.82
N GLU A 25 -2.07 -4.46 -12.61
CA GLU A 25 -1.12 -3.71 -13.45
C GLU A 25 0.31 -3.70 -12.85
N LEU A 26 0.49 -4.25 -11.64
CA LEU A 26 1.80 -4.38 -11.00
C LEU A 26 2.65 -5.43 -11.73
N ASN A 27 3.95 -5.15 -11.86
CA ASN A 27 4.92 -6.19 -12.22
C ASN A 27 5.08 -7.20 -11.06
N ASP A 28 5.72 -8.33 -11.33
CA ASP A 28 5.80 -9.42 -10.36
C ASP A 28 6.53 -9.01 -9.07
N HIS A 29 7.59 -8.22 -9.17
CA HIS A 29 8.34 -7.74 -8.00
C HIS A 29 7.50 -6.83 -7.10
N ASP A 30 6.79 -5.86 -7.69
CA ASP A 30 5.89 -4.97 -6.95
C ASP A 30 4.72 -5.75 -6.34
N ARG A 31 4.22 -6.77 -7.04
CA ARG A 31 3.15 -7.63 -6.56
C ARG A 31 3.58 -8.40 -5.32
N GLU A 32 4.77 -8.98 -5.32
CA GLU A 32 5.34 -9.66 -4.15
C GLU A 32 5.48 -8.73 -2.94
N ILE A 33 5.89 -7.47 -3.15
CA ILE A 33 5.97 -6.45 -2.09
C ILE A 33 4.57 -6.14 -1.54
N VAL A 34 3.60 -5.91 -2.44
CA VAL A 34 2.22 -5.61 -2.06
C VAL A 34 1.58 -6.78 -1.32
N ASP A 35 1.83 -8.02 -1.72
CA ASP A 35 1.30 -9.21 -1.04
C ASP A 35 1.82 -9.31 0.41
N ARG A 36 3.12 -9.07 0.63
CA ARG A 36 3.68 -8.99 1.99
C ARG A 36 3.06 -7.86 2.82
N ALA A 37 2.83 -6.71 2.20
CA ALA A 37 2.18 -5.58 2.86
C ALA A 37 0.74 -5.93 3.27
N ILE A 38 -0.03 -6.58 2.38
CA ILE A 38 -1.41 -7.03 2.66
C ILE A 38 -1.40 -8.03 3.81
N GLU A 39 -0.51 -9.01 3.79
CA GLU A 39 -0.38 -10.02 4.84
C GLU A 39 -0.15 -9.37 6.20
N GLN A 40 0.88 -8.53 6.31
CA GLN A 40 1.26 -7.89 7.56
C GLN A 40 0.20 -6.90 8.07
N ALA A 41 -0.34 -6.05 7.19
CA ALA A 41 -1.35 -5.09 7.61
C ALA A 41 -2.65 -5.77 8.06
N ASN A 42 -3.08 -6.86 7.42
CA ASN A 42 -4.26 -7.60 7.88
C ASN A 42 -4.02 -8.28 9.22
N LYS A 43 -2.82 -8.81 9.46
CA LYS A 43 -2.43 -9.36 10.76
C LYS A 43 -2.49 -8.31 11.88
N ASP A 44 -2.01 -7.10 11.60
CA ASP A 44 -1.85 -6.05 12.63
C ASP A 44 -3.13 -5.21 12.81
N PHE A 45 -3.80 -4.87 11.70
CA PHE A 45 -4.90 -3.89 11.65
C PHE A 45 -6.22 -4.42 11.05
N GLY A 46 -6.20 -5.58 10.36
CA GLY A 46 -7.36 -6.16 9.66
C GLY A 46 -8.41 -6.81 10.56
N LYS A 47 -8.54 -6.41 11.83
CA LYS A 47 -9.37 -7.11 12.83
C LYS A 47 -10.87 -7.10 12.53
N THR A 48 -11.37 -6.03 11.91
CA THR A 48 -12.80 -5.84 11.61
C THR A 48 -13.11 -5.96 10.13
N LYS A 49 -12.22 -5.46 9.28
CA LYS A 49 -12.34 -5.44 7.84
C LYS A 49 -11.03 -5.83 7.21
N HIS A 50 -11.13 -6.54 6.08
CA HIS A 50 -9.97 -6.84 5.25
C HIS A 50 -9.38 -5.54 4.69
N LEU A 51 -8.05 -5.43 4.73
CA LEU A 51 -7.26 -4.36 4.13
C LEU A 51 -6.69 -4.82 2.80
N ASP A 52 -6.75 -3.97 1.77
CA ASP A 52 -6.26 -4.31 0.45
C ASP A 52 -5.57 -3.12 -0.24
N PHE A 53 -4.86 -3.42 -1.33
CA PHE A 53 -4.05 -2.51 -2.11
C PHE A 53 -4.85 -1.32 -2.63
N TYR A 54 -4.43 -0.13 -2.24
CA TYR A 54 -4.94 1.12 -2.81
C TYR A 54 -3.96 1.70 -3.82
N THR A 55 -2.69 1.90 -3.43
CA THR A 55 -1.68 2.46 -4.32
C THR A 55 -0.25 2.32 -3.78
N ILE A 56 0.74 2.57 -4.64
CA ILE A 56 2.14 2.79 -4.27
C ILE A 56 2.39 4.30 -4.34
N VAL A 57 2.67 4.94 -3.20
CA VAL A 57 2.81 6.40 -3.11
C VAL A 57 4.24 6.88 -3.30
N ASN A 58 5.23 6.03 -3.04
CA ASN A 58 6.63 6.34 -3.28
C ASN A 58 7.38 5.07 -3.67
N ARG A 59 8.33 5.23 -4.60
CA ARG A 59 9.23 4.18 -5.05
C ARG A 59 10.57 4.80 -5.43
N ASN A 60 11.63 4.23 -4.90
CA ASN A 60 12.99 4.37 -5.42
C ASN A 60 13.66 2.99 -5.41
N LYS A 61 14.97 2.93 -5.67
CA LYS A 61 15.72 1.66 -5.74
C LYS A 61 15.81 0.95 -4.37
N ASP A 62 15.70 1.69 -3.28
CA ASP A 62 15.89 1.21 -1.92
C ASP A 62 14.57 0.98 -1.18
N MET A 63 13.47 1.54 -1.68
CA MET A 63 12.24 1.65 -0.93
C MET A 63 10.98 1.64 -1.79
N VAL A 64 9.96 0.93 -1.31
CA VAL A 64 8.59 0.99 -1.83
C VAL A 64 7.62 1.27 -0.69
N ASN A 65 6.84 2.35 -0.80
CA ASN A 65 5.78 2.67 0.16
C ASN A 65 4.40 2.33 -0.43
N VAL A 66 3.78 1.31 0.15
CA VAL A 66 2.46 0.79 -0.22
C VAL A 66 1.41 1.34 0.74
N ILE A 67 0.31 1.85 0.19
CA ILE A 67 -0.88 2.24 0.95
C ILE A 67 -1.97 1.20 0.78
N LEU A 68 -2.51 0.76 1.92
CA LEU A 68 -3.64 -0.17 2.02
C LEU A 68 -4.84 0.52 2.65
N ARG A 69 -6.04 0.12 2.22
CA ARG A 69 -7.31 0.64 2.74
C ARG A 69 -8.27 -0.47 3.10
N SER A 70 -9.19 -0.18 4.01
CA SER A 70 -10.31 -1.06 4.33
C SER A 70 -11.14 -1.38 3.10
N THR A 71 -11.65 -2.61 3.04
CA THR A 71 -12.54 -3.08 1.98
C THR A 71 -13.95 -3.35 2.49
N SER A 72 -14.86 -3.71 1.58
CA SER A 72 -16.19 -4.22 1.91
C SER A 72 -16.18 -5.54 2.67
N CYS A 73 -15.12 -6.33 2.54
CA CYS A 73 -15.04 -7.67 3.10
C CYS A 73 -14.64 -7.67 4.57
N ASP A 74 -15.14 -8.68 5.29
CA ASP A 74 -14.86 -8.85 6.71
C ASP A 74 -13.47 -9.49 6.93
N SER A 75 -12.98 -9.38 8.16
CA SER A 75 -11.67 -9.87 8.61
C SER A 75 -11.45 -11.39 8.52
N LYS A 76 -12.49 -12.16 8.17
CA LYS A 76 -12.39 -13.62 7.97
C LYS A 76 -11.78 -13.99 6.62
N MET A 77 -11.69 -13.03 5.70
CA MET A 77 -11.04 -13.26 4.41
C MET A 77 -9.56 -13.58 4.61
N PRO A 78 -8.98 -14.44 3.75
CA PRO A 78 -7.54 -14.65 3.75
C PRO A 78 -6.80 -13.31 3.54
N SER A 79 -5.66 -13.15 4.22
CA SER A 79 -4.80 -11.96 4.17
C SER A 79 -3.99 -11.87 2.87
N VAL A 80 -4.70 -11.87 1.73
CA VAL A 80 -4.15 -11.77 0.36
C VAL A 80 -5.05 -10.85 -0.45
N HIS A 81 -4.59 -10.37 -1.61
CA HIS A 81 -5.41 -9.52 -2.48
C HIS A 81 -6.78 -10.17 -2.79
N GLN A 82 -7.87 -9.41 -2.58
CA GLN A 82 -9.24 -9.86 -2.79
C GLN A 82 -9.94 -9.00 -3.85
N LYS A 83 -9.81 -9.41 -5.12
CA LYS A 83 -10.36 -8.68 -6.29
C LYS A 83 -11.85 -8.33 -6.20
N GLU A 84 -12.64 -9.15 -5.51
CA GLU A 84 -14.09 -8.95 -5.36
C GLU A 84 -14.45 -7.94 -4.26
N CYS A 85 -13.51 -7.59 -3.38
CA CYS A 85 -13.70 -6.69 -2.26
C CYS A 85 -13.50 -5.24 -2.69
N LYS A 86 -14.52 -4.41 -2.54
CA LYS A 86 -14.44 -2.98 -2.91
C LYS A 86 -13.69 -2.21 -1.84
N LEU A 87 -12.70 -1.40 -2.26
CA LEU A 87 -12.03 -0.44 -1.38
C LEU A 87 -13.04 0.55 -0.78
N GLN A 88 -12.80 0.95 0.46
CA GLN A 88 -13.58 1.94 1.20
C GLN A 88 -12.67 3.07 1.65
N GLU A 89 -13.21 4.29 1.73
CA GLU A 89 -12.49 5.44 2.29
C GLU A 89 -12.43 5.42 3.83
N LYS A 90 -13.07 4.43 4.46
CA LYS A 90 -13.13 4.30 5.91
C LYS A 90 -11.78 3.84 6.49
N PRO A 91 -11.42 4.31 7.70
CA PRO A 91 -10.25 3.82 8.40
C PRO A 91 -10.40 2.32 8.76
N PRO A 92 -9.28 1.59 8.95
CA PRO A 92 -7.92 2.11 8.90
C PRO A 92 -7.38 2.26 7.46
N GLN A 93 -6.53 3.27 7.27
CA GLN A 93 -5.63 3.35 6.13
C GLN A 93 -4.21 3.16 6.66
N VAL A 94 -3.42 2.36 5.97
CA VAL A 94 -2.13 1.84 6.47
C VAL A 94 -1.05 2.09 5.43
N SER A 95 0.13 2.50 5.88
CA SER A 95 1.35 2.57 5.10
C SER A 95 2.26 1.42 5.52
N CYS A 96 2.73 0.66 4.55
CA CYS A 96 3.72 -0.39 4.71
C CYS A 96 4.90 -0.05 3.82
N ILE A 97 6.10 -0.04 4.41
CA ILE A 97 7.32 0.38 3.72
C ILE A 97 8.19 -0.87 3.58
N ASP A 98 8.48 -1.25 2.33
CA ASP A 98 9.53 -2.22 2.03
C ASP A 98 10.85 -1.47 1.84
N CYS A 99 11.85 -1.84 2.64
CA CYS A 99 13.20 -1.30 2.64
C CYS A 99 14.17 -2.36 2.16
N GLN A 100 14.66 -2.20 0.92
CA GLN A 100 15.63 -3.10 0.31
C GLN A 100 15.19 -4.57 0.37
N GLY A 101 13.89 -4.85 0.21
CA GLY A 101 13.30 -6.18 0.28
C GLY A 101 12.83 -6.61 1.67
N ILE A 102 13.00 -5.78 2.70
CA ILE A 102 12.54 -6.04 4.07
C ILE A 102 11.31 -5.20 4.38
N MET A 103 10.19 -5.85 4.68
CA MET A 103 8.96 -5.13 5.07
C MET A 103 9.07 -4.62 6.51
N GLU A 104 9.14 -3.31 6.68
CA GLU A 104 9.05 -2.65 7.98
C GLU A 104 7.63 -2.78 8.57
N PRO A 105 7.46 -2.73 9.90
CA PRO A 105 6.14 -2.77 10.52
C PRO A 105 5.18 -1.75 9.90
N CYS A 106 4.01 -2.20 9.49
CA CYS A 106 3.04 -1.28 8.92
C CYS A 106 2.55 -0.25 9.96
N LEU A 107 2.26 0.97 9.52
CA LEU A 107 1.79 2.08 10.37
C LEU A 107 0.45 2.62 9.88
N LEU A 108 -0.43 3.01 10.80
CA LEU A 108 -1.62 3.77 10.44
C LEU A 108 -1.20 5.11 9.82
N LEU A 109 -1.85 5.50 8.71
CA LEU A 109 -1.53 6.74 7.98
C LEU A 109 -1.58 8.01 8.84
N ARG A 110 -2.30 8.00 9.97
CA ARG A 110 -2.30 9.12 10.92
C ARG A 110 -0.95 9.37 11.60
N HIS A 111 -0.01 8.43 11.56
CA HIS A 111 1.34 8.53 12.13
C HIS A 111 2.35 9.00 11.07
N MET A 112 2.03 10.10 10.36
CA MET A 112 2.80 10.57 9.20
C MET A 112 4.27 10.88 9.53
N ASP A 113 4.55 11.45 10.72
CA ASP A 113 5.92 11.78 11.11
C ASP A 113 6.81 10.53 11.26
N GLU A 114 6.24 9.44 11.80
CA GLU A 114 6.95 8.16 11.94
C GLU A 114 7.13 7.47 10.58
N ILE A 115 6.10 7.51 9.73
CA ILE A 115 6.18 7.02 8.35
C ILE A 115 7.29 7.74 7.59
N LYS A 116 7.32 9.08 7.66
CA LYS A 116 8.34 9.89 7.00
C LYS A 116 9.74 9.56 7.53
N LYS A 117 9.89 9.50 8.86
CA LYS A 117 11.16 9.13 9.49
C LYS A 117 11.67 7.77 8.97
N ARG A 118 10.81 6.76 8.88
CA ARG A 118 11.20 5.44 8.35
C ARG A 118 11.58 5.50 6.88
N MET A 119 10.85 6.25 6.06
CA MET A 119 11.21 6.45 4.66
C MET A 119 12.58 7.11 4.52
N ASP A 120 12.89 8.10 5.35
CA ASP A 120 14.19 8.77 5.34
C ASP A 120 15.30 7.79 5.78
N GLU A 121 15.11 7.04 6.86
CA GLU A 121 16.06 6.02 7.36
C GLU A 121 16.35 4.92 6.32
N CYS A 122 15.32 4.48 5.60
CA CYS A 122 15.39 3.49 4.52
C CYS A 122 16.29 3.91 3.35
N THR A 123 16.37 5.23 3.10
CA THR A 123 17.21 5.78 2.02
C THR A 123 18.65 6.06 2.46
N LEU A 124 18.91 6.18 3.76
CA LEU A 124 20.23 6.49 4.29
C LEU A 124 21.12 5.25 4.48
N THR A 125 20.57 4.04 4.35
CA THR A 125 21.31 2.78 4.57
C THR A 125 22.39 2.49 3.52
N GLU A 126 22.37 3.13 2.35
CA GLU A 126 23.46 2.98 1.36
C GLU A 126 24.70 3.85 1.63
N ASP A 127 24.55 5.01 2.30
CA ASP A 127 25.67 5.96 2.48
C ASP A 127 26.66 5.54 3.59
N ASN A 128 26.37 4.46 4.32
CA ASN A 128 27.24 3.95 5.38
C ASN A 128 28.12 2.75 4.96
N HIS A 129 28.38 2.57 3.66
CA HIS A 129 29.67 1.99 3.27
C HIS A 129 30.78 2.99 3.58
N PHE A 130 31.13 3.10 4.88
CA PHE A 130 32.45 3.54 5.31
C PHE A 130 33.46 2.63 4.62
N THR A 131 33.94 3.07 3.46
CA THR A 131 35.26 2.70 2.99
C THR A 131 36.21 3.06 4.13
N GLY A 132 36.70 2.03 4.82
CA GLY A 132 37.77 2.13 5.79
C GLY A 132 39.05 2.59 5.08
N GLY A 133 39.07 3.84 4.66
CA GLY A 133 40.22 4.54 4.14
C GLY A 133 41.09 4.99 5.30
N GLY A 134 42.13 4.22 5.56
CA GLY A 134 43.45 4.67 6.00
C GLY A 134 43.54 5.49 7.29
N HIS A 135 44.13 4.87 8.31
CA HIS A 135 45.21 5.56 9.03
C HIS A 135 46.38 4.61 9.26
N SER A 136 47.39 4.77 8.39
CA SER A 136 48.77 4.39 8.67
C SER A 136 49.21 5.04 9.99
N ARG A 137 49.67 4.25 10.95
CA ARG A 137 50.43 4.73 12.12
C ARG A 137 51.49 3.70 12.51
N PHE A 138 52.72 4.09 12.21
CA PHE A 138 54.02 3.73 12.81
C PHE A 138 54.44 2.26 12.86
#